data_AF-A0A3E1K8Z7-F1
#
_entry.id   AF-A0A3E1K8Z7-F1
#
_cell.length_a   1.000
_cell.length_b   1.000
_cell.length_c   1.000
_cell.angle_alpha   90.00
_cell.angle_beta   90.00
_cell.angle_gamma   90.00
#
_symmetry.space_group_name_H-M   'P 1'
#
loop_
_entity.id
_entity.type
_entity.pdbx_description
1 polymer ?
#
loop_
_entity_poly.entity_id
_entity_poly.type
_entity_poly.pdbx_seq_one_letter_code
_entity_poly.pdbx_strand_id
1 'polypeptide(L)'
;MSEQQKQIDAHNQATNEFIELANKMVNEHGFDRNLVSAAMMAASGVYATFIAAGNQGFLAENGVEKVASMYKNNLVYIQKRKKEDLEAQGLKPKPMAEIQGDAENPTSTDGDKD
;
A
#
# COMPACT_ATOMS: atom_id res chain seq x y z
N MET A 1 -19.83 -21.04 4.02
CA MET A 1 -18.92 -20.02 3.45
C MET A 1 -19.39 -19.69 2.04
N SER A 2 -19.74 -18.43 1.76
CA SER A 2 -20.10 -18.00 0.40
C SER A 2 -18.86 -17.96 -0.50
N GLU A 3 -19.06 -17.99 -1.81
CA GLU A 3 -17.97 -17.87 -2.80
C GLU A 3 -17.25 -16.51 -2.70
N GLN A 4 -18.02 -15.45 -2.44
CA GLN A 4 -17.50 -14.12 -2.14
C GLN A 4 -16.58 -14.12 -0.90
N GLN A 5 -16.95 -14.83 0.17
CA GLN A 5 -16.12 -14.91 1.37
C GLN A 5 -14.79 -15.62 1.07
N LYS A 6 -14.82 -16.72 0.33
CA LYS A 6 -13.60 -17.44 -0.07
C LYS A 6 -12.64 -16.57 -0.88
N GLN A 7 -13.17 -15.74 -1.79
CA GLN A 7 -12.36 -14.85 -2.60
C GLN A 7 -11.72 -13.72 -1.77
N ILE A 8 -12.45 -13.18 -0.78
CA ILE A 8 -11.92 -12.21 0.18
C ILE A 8 -10.81 -12.84 1.02
N ASP A 9 -11.03 -14.05 1.54
CA ASP A 9 -10.05 -14.74 2.37
C ASP A 9 -8.76 -15.03 1.60
N ALA A 10 -8.88 -15.51 0.35
CA ALA A 10 -7.72 -15.74 -0.52
C ALA A 10 -6.96 -14.45 -0.85
N HIS A 11 -7.68 -13.36 -1.12
CA HIS A 11 -7.06 -12.05 -1.33
C HIS A 11 -6.29 -11.56 -0.10
N ASN A 12 -6.88 -11.71 1.09
CA ASN A 12 -6.24 -11.32 2.36
C ASN A 12 -4.99 -12.17 2.64
N GLN A 13 -5.06 -13.47 2.39
CA GLN A 13 -3.91 -14.36 2.54
C GLN A 13 -2.74 -13.93 1.64
N ALA A 14 -2.99 -13.73 0.35
CA ALA A 14 -1.96 -13.29 -0.59
C ALA A 14 -1.39 -11.92 -0.19
N THR A 15 -2.24 -10.99 0.27
CA THR A 15 -1.79 -9.69 0.76
C THR A 15 -0.88 -9.82 1.98
N ASN A 16 -1.21 -10.69 2.92
CA ASN A 16 -0.40 -10.93 4.12
C ASN A 16 0.99 -11.48 3.75
N GLU A 17 1.09 -12.38 2.78
CA GLU A 17 2.39 -12.90 2.32
C GLU A 17 3.30 -11.78 1.79
N PHE A 18 2.76 -10.81 1.04
CA PHE A 18 3.53 -9.64 0.62
C PHE A 18 3.99 -8.76 1.80
N ILE A 19 3.13 -8.56 2.80
CA ILE A 19 3.45 -7.77 3.99
C ILE A 19 4.50 -8.47 4.85
N GLU A 20 4.43 -9.80 5.02
CA GLU A 20 5.44 -10.59 5.72
C GLU A 20 6.80 -10.46 5.04
N LEU A 21 6.86 -10.55 3.71
CA LEU A 21 8.10 -10.34 2.96
C LEU A 21 8.65 -8.93 3.16
N ALA A 22 7.80 -7.89 3.10
CA ALA A 22 8.21 -6.52 3.33
C ALA A 22 8.74 -6.31 4.76
N ASN A 23 8.08 -6.89 5.76
CA ASN A 23 8.52 -6.84 7.14
C ASN A 23 9.86 -7.56 7.33
N LYS A 24 10.08 -8.70 6.67
CA LYS A 24 11.37 -9.39 6.67
C LYS A 24 12.49 -8.53 6.08
N MET A 25 12.23 -7.86 4.97
CA MET A 25 13.20 -6.93 4.36
C MET A 25 13.63 -5.82 5.32
N VAL A 26 12.69 -5.25 6.09
CA VAL A 26 13.01 -4.20 7.06
C VAL A 26 13.71 -4.79 8.30
N ASN A 27 13.10 -5.79 8.93
CA ASN A 27 13.49 -6.23 10.28
C ASN A 27 14.71 -7.16 10.27
N GLU A 28 14.87 -7.99 9.23
CA GLU A 28 15.94 -8.99 9.17
C GLU A 28 17.07 -8.54 8.24
N HIS A 29 16.75 -7.93 7.10
CA HIS A 29 17.76 -7.51 6.12
C HIS A 29 18.24 -6.06 6.33
N GLY A 30 17.59 -5.29 7.21
CA GLY A 30 18.00 -3.94 7.58
C GLY A 30 17.73 -2.87 6.51
N PHE A 31 16.84 -3.13 5.54
CA PHE A 31 16.46 -2.12 4.57
C PHE A 31 15.64 -1.01 5.21
N ASP A 32 15.86 0.23 4.75
CA ASP A 32 15.03 1.36 5.15
C ASP A 32 13.55 1.15 4.79
N ARG A 33 12.63 1.58 5.65
CA ARG A 33 11.19 1.36 5.45
C ARG A 33 10.66 2.09 4.22
N ASN A 34 11.13 3.31 3.95
CA ASN A 34 10.70 4.07 2.77
C ASN A 34 11.25 3.42 1.50
N LEU A 35 12.47 2.89 1.56
CA LEU A 35 13.04 2.08 0.47
C LEU A 35 12.18 0.84 0.17
N VAL A 36 11.80 0.06 1.19
CA VAL A 36 10.95 -1.12 1.00
C VAL A 36 9.57 -0.72 0.45
N SER A 37 9.00 0.40 0.91
CA SER A 37 7.75 0.93 0.38
C SER A 37 7.85 1.30 -1.11
N ALA A 38 8.93 1.98 -1.51
CA ALA A 38 9.19 2.29 -2.91
C ALA A 38 9.38 1.02 -3.77
N ALA A 39 10.09 0.02 -3.24
CA ALA A 39 10.30 -1.25 -3.92
C ALA A 39 8.98 -2.02 -4.11
N MET A 40 8.09 -2.02 -3.10
CA MET A 40 6.75 -2.62 -3.24
C MET A 40 5.95 -1.95 -4.35
N MET A 41 5.92 -0.61 -4.41
CA MET A 41 5.23 0.11 -5.48
C MET A 41 5.79 -0.25 -6.87
N ALA A 42 7.11 -0.33 -7.00
CA ALA A 42 7.76 -0.72 -8.25
C ALA A 42 7.42 -2.17 -8.66
N ALA A 43 7.57 -3.13 -7.74
CA ALA A 43 7.25 -4.54 -7.99
C ALA A 43 5.77 -4.71 -8.40
N SER A 44 4.90 -3.98 -7.73
CA SER A 44 3.47 -3.94 -8.01
C SER A 44 3.16 -3.41 -9.41
N GLY A 45 3.83 -2.34 -9.86
CA GLY A 45 3.70 -1.81 -11.22
C GLY A 45 4.26 -2.75 -12.30
N VAL A 46 5.39 -3.42 -12.02
CA VAL A 46 5.96 -4.44 -12.92
C VAL A 46 4.97 -5.60 -13.10
N TYR A 47 4.40 -6.11 -12.00
CA TYR A 47 3.45 -7.21 -12.06
C TYR A 47 2.14 -6.81 -12.75
N ALA A 48 1.60 -5.62 -12.47
CA ALA A 48 0.43 -5.09 -13.15
C ALA A 48 0.67 -4.95 -14.67
N THR A 49 1.86 -4.51 -15.07
CA THR A 49 2.26 -4.44 -16.49
C THR A 49 2.29 -5.82 -17.11
N PHE A 50 2.90 -6.80 -16.45
CA PHE A 50 2.93 -8.19 -16.92
C PHE A 50 1.53 -8.78 -17.10
N ILE A 51 0.62 -8.57 -16.15
CA ILE A 51 -0.77 -9.04 -16.24
C ILE A 51 -1.51 -8.41 -17.43
N ALA A 52 -1.26 -7.13 -17.72
CA ALA A 52 -1.96 -6.41 -18.79
C ALA A 52 -1.36 -6.63 -20.19
N ALA A 53 -0.03 -6.74 -20.28
CA ALA A 53 0.71 -6.64 -21.55
C ALA A 53 1.69 -7.80 -21.80
N GLY A 54 1.83 -8.73 -20.85
CA GLY A 54 2.77 -9.84 -20.93
C GLY A 54 4.24 -9.42 -20.93
N ASN A 55 5.13 -10.34 -21.29
CA ASN A 55 6.60 -10.13 -21.23
C ASN A 55 7.16 -9.20 -22.31
N GLN A 56 6.38 -8.90 -23.36
CA GLN A 56 6.85 -8.15 -24.54
C GLN A 56 6.16 -6.79 -24.68
N GLY A 57 5.18 -6.50 -23.82
CA GLY A 57 4.39 -5.29 -23.89
C GLY A 57 4.70 -4.31 -22.78
N PHE A 58 4.12 -3.13 -22.89
CA PHE A 58 4.18 -2.07 -21.88
C PHE A 58 2.79 -1.42 -21.74
N LEU A 59 2.58 -0.69 -20.66
CA LEU A 59 1.37 0.12 -20.50
C LEU A 59 1.54 1.44 -21.28
N ALA A 60 0.72 1.64 -22.31
CA ALA A 60 0.51 2.97 -22.86
C ALA A 60 -0.18 3.87 -21.81
N GLU A 61 -0.23 5.19 -22.06
CA GLU A 61 -0.75 6.19 -21.11
C GLU A 61 -2.13 5.83 -20.54
N ASN A 62 -3.06 5.38 -21.38
CA ASN A 62 -4.38 4.93 -20.95
C ASN A 62 -4.33 3.68 -20.03
N GLY A 63 -3.37 2.79 -20.24
CA GLY A 63 -3.12 1.62 -19.40
C GLY A 63 -2.56 2.02 -18.04
N VAL A 64 -1.64 2.99 -18.00
CA VAL A 64 -1.11 3.57 -16.75
C VAL A 64 -2.25 4.18 -15.93
N GLU A 65 -3.09 5.01 -16.55
CA GLU A 65 -4.23 5.64 -15.87
C GLU A 65 -5.23 4.61 -15.33
N LYS A 66 -5.50 3.56 -16.12
CA LYS A 66 -6.38 2.46 -15.68
C LYS A 66 -5.83 1.76 -14.44
N VAL A 67 -4.54 1.42 -14.42
CA VAL A 67 -3.90 0.76 -13.27
C VAL A 67 -3.89 1.70 -12.07
N ALA A 68 -3.52 2.97 -12.25
CA ALA A 68 -3.53 3.97 -11.18
C ALA A 68 -4.92 4.14 -10.56
N SER A 69 -5.96 4.21 -11.39
CA SER A 69 -7.36 4.26 -10.96
C SER A 69 -7.78 3.01 -10.16
N MET A 70 -7.31 1.81 -10.55
CA MET A 70 -7.55 0.59 -9.78
C MET A 70 -6.87 0.63 -8.40
N TYR A 71 -5.62 1.08 -8.32
CA TYR A 71 -4.93 1.29 -7.04
C TYR A 71 -5.69 2.26 -6.14
N LYS A 72 -6.12 3.40 -6.68
CA LYS A 72 -6.90 4.39 -5.93
C LYS A 72 -8.17 3.79 -5.36
N ASN A 73 -8.94 3.06 -6.17
CA ASN A 73 -10.19 2.44 -5.73
C ASN A 73 -9.96 1.39 -4.64
N ASN A 74 -8.93 0.55 -4.79
CA ASN A 74 -8.56 -0.44 -3.79
C ASN A 74 -8.10 0.23 -2.49
N LEU A 75 -7.28 1.27 -2.56
CA LEU A 75 -6.81 2.02 -1.40
C LEU A 75 -7.98 2.67 -0.64
N VAL A 76 -8.93 3.28 -1.35
CA VAL A 76 -10.16 3.85 -0.74
C VAL A 76 -10.94 2.76 0.00
N TYR A 77 -11.09 1.58 -0.59
CA TYR A 77 -11.75 0.45 0.06
C TYR A 77 -11.01 0.01 1.34
N ILE A 78 -9.68 -0.12 1.29
CA ILE A 78 -8.86 -0.48 2.45
C ILE A 78 -9.00 0.55 3.57
N GLN A 79 -8.95 1.85 3.26
CA GLN A 79 -9.10 2.89 4.27
C GLN A 79 -10.50 2.88 4.90
N LYS A 80 -11.54 2.62 4.10
CA LYS A 80 -12.91 2.45 4.62
C LYS A 80 -12.98 1.27 5.59
N ARG A 81 -12.45 0.11 5.22
CA ARG A 81 -12.41 -1.08 6.08
C ARG A 81 -11.64 -0.83 7.37
N LYS A 82 -10.46 -0.23 7.27
CA LYS A 82 -9.64 0.14 8.44
C LYS A 82 -10.39 1.07 9.40
N LYS A 83 -11.17 2.01 8.86
CA LYS A 83 -12.03 2.90 9.67
C LYS A 83 -13.10 2.11 10.42
N GLU A 84 -13.83 1.24 9.72
CA GLU A 84 -14.85 0.37 10.31
C GLU A 84 -14.27 -0.53 11.41
N ASP A 85 -13.08 -1.10 11.18
CA ASP A 85 -12.42 -1.98 12.14
C ASP A 85 -11.95 -1.23 13.40
N LEU A 86 -11.54 0.04 13.28
CA LEU A 86 -11.22 0.90 14.44
C LEU A 86 -12.48 1.24 15.24
N GLU A 87 -13.58 1.58 14.56
CA GLU A 87 -14.87 1.87 15.21
C GLU A 87 -15.42 0.64 15.94
N ALA A 88 -15.29 -0.54 15.36
CA ALA A 88 -15.67 -1.81 16.00
C ALA A 88 -14.84 -2.11 17.28
N GLN A 89 -13.62 -1.60 17.36
CA GLN A 89 -12.76 -1.65 18.56
C GLN A 89 -13.09 -0.54 19.57
N GLY A 90 -14.10 0.29 19.32
CA GLY A 90 -14.48 1.43 20.16
C GLY A 90 -13.55 2.63 20.03
N LEU A 91 -12.65 2.63 19.05
CA LEU A 91 -11.74 3.75 18.77
C LEU A 91 -12.43 4.78 17.87
N LYS A 92 -12.08 6.05 18.03
CA LYS A 92 -12.50 7.13 17.10
C LYS A 92 -11.43 7.31 16.03
N PRO A 93 -11.63 6.84 14.79
CA PRO A 93 -10.65 7.01 13.73
C PRO A 93 -10.48 8.48 13.37
N LYS A 94 -9.23 8.94 13.28
CA LYS A 94 -8.86 10.30 12.87
C LYS A 94 -8.23 10.29 11.47
N PRO A 95 -8.51 11.27 10.59
CA PRO A 95 -7.75 11.49 9.37
C PRO A 95 -6.26 11.71 9.65
N MET A 96 -5.38 11.34 8.71
CA MET A 96 -3.92 11.52 8.85
C MET A 96 -3.53 12.95 9.24
N ALA A 97 -4.19 13.96 8.65
CA ALA A 97 -3.92 15.37 8.93
C ALA A 97 -4.14 15.76 10.41
N GLU A 98 -5.08 15.11 11.09
CA GLU A 98 -5.38 15.35 12.50
C GLU A 98 -4.47 14.55 13.44
N ILE A 99 -3.81 13.50 12.95
CA ILE A 99 -2.84 12.72 13.73
C ILE A 99 -1.48 13.42 13.75
N GLN A 100 -1.08 14.02 12.63
CA GLN A 100 0.19 14.75 12.51
C GLN A 100 0.18 16.09 13.27
N GLY A 101 -1.00 16.68 13.51
CA GLY A 101 -1.14 17.88 14.34
C GLY A 101 -0.94 17.65 15.84
N ASP A 102 -1.04 16.39 16.30
CA ASP A 102 -0.84 15.98 17.70
C ASP A 102 0.60 15.47 17.98
N ALA A 103 1.43 15.30 16.95
CA ALA A 103 2.82 14.86 17.05
C ALA A 103 3.75 15.93 16.47
N GLU A 104 4.51 16.62 17.33
CA GLU A 104 5.64 17.45 16.89
C GLU A 104 6.53 16.62 15.96
N ASN A 105 6.60 17.03 14.68
CA ASN A 105 7.42 16.37 13.67
C ASN A 105 8.90 16.37 14.11
N PRO A 106 9.63 15.24 14.04
CA PRO A 106 11.07 15.30 13.93
C PRO A 106 11.38 15.94 12.58
N THR A 107 11.99 17.10 12.66
CA THR A 107 12.33 18.02 11.59
C THR A 107 12.96 17.31 10.40
N SER A 108 12.45 17.62 9.20
CA SER A 108 13.24 17.61 7.98
C SER A 108 14.57 18.30 8.29
N THR A 109 15.68 17.60 8.15
CA THR A 109 16.99 18.24 8.16
C THR A 109 17.07 19.12 6.91
N ASP A 110 16.89 20.42 7.11
CA ASP A 110 17.40 21.46 6.23
C ASP A 110 18.88 21.15 5.98
N GLY A 111 19.18 20.74 4.76
CA GLY A 111 20.54 20.58 4.24
C GLY A 111 20.68 21.42 2.99
N ASP A 112 20.41 22.72 3.11
CA ASP A 112 20.83 23.72 2.13
C ASP A 112 21.44 24.91 2.89
N LYS A 113 22.77 24.88 2.99
CA LYS A 113 23.70 25.98 3.28
C LYS A 113 25.12 25.43 3.38
N ASP A 114 25.82 25.43 2.26
CA ASP A 114 26.99 26.30 2.00
C ASP A 114 27.64 25.95 0.65
#